data_AF-A0A7V9TYD9-F1
#
_entry.id   AF-A0A7V9TYD9-F1
#
_cell.length_a   1.000
_cell.length_b   1.000
_cell.length_c   1.000
_cell.angle_alpha   90.00
_cell.angle_beta   90.00
_cell.angle_gamma   90.00
#
_symmetry.space_group_name_H-M   'P 1'
#
loop_
_entity.id
_entity.type
_entity.pdbx_description
1 polymer ?
#
loop_
_entity_poly.entity_id
_entity_poly.type
_entity_poly.pdbx_seq_one_letter_code
_entity_poly.pdbx_strand_id
1 'polypeptide(L)'
;MDCRESQTDRYESADVATQFSLCNLCGSPCLCGEIAPKNIHHRDTEISQRTTEDVPLPNSFLKQAVKLALFVAIILTLFTTTSAQKKSSCIECHIKLEDSRLSAPAKLFDNDIHHARGLSCNDCHGGDPNADTKEAAKDPRKGYLGKPKTADVPAYCGKCHSDANLMKRFNPSLRVDQEREYYSSVHGKLLKTGETRVATCISCHSVHGIRAISDPLSSVYPANVAETCSKCHGSADYMRGLGIPSDQYAKYKTSVHAQALYEKQDLSAPTCNDCHGNHGATPPGIASVANVCGQCHARQAELFRTSPHKAAFDQKELGECVTCHSNHAINKPSDQLIGTSQGALCINCHTQGDKGFIAAGQMRSGIDELLADIGKSTEILDRAERAGMEVSKPKFELKGATDALTHARVLIHSSSTGEVDKVVRPGLEAAAKGYQAGVAALSERRFRREGLAVSLVFILFLALLVYLKVRQIERRQATSADGV
;
A
#
# COMPACT_ATOMS: atom_id res chain seq x y z
N MET A 1 -3.09 23.12 57.99
CA MET A 1 -3.23 23.84 56.71
C MET A 1 -3.05 22.81 55.60
N ASP A 2 -3.93 21.88 55.24
CA ASP A 2 -5.37 21.58 55.34
C ASP A 2 -6.37 22.53 54.67
N CYS A 3 -7.41 21.90 54.09
CA CYS A 3 -8.49 22.32 53.15
C CYS A 3 -8.22 21.91 51.68
N ARG A 4 -8.89 20.96 51.00
CA ARG A 4 -10.20 20.26 51.13
C ARG A 4 -11.43 21.17 51.26
N GLU A 5 -12.21 21.26 50.18
CA GLU A 5 -13.69 21.18 50.06
C GLU A 5 -14.13 21.82 48.72
N SER A 6 -14.65 21.04 47.77
CA SER A 6 -16.07 20.65 47.59
C SER A 6 -16.95 21.78 47.05
N GLN A 7 -17.33 21.67 45.77
CA GLN A 7 -18.65 22.11 45.29
C GLN A 7 -19.20 21.05 44.33
N THR A 8 -19.99 20.15 44.91
CA THR A 8 -21.09 19.48 44.23
C THR A 8 -22.29 20.43 44.29
N ASP A 9 -22.92 20.71 43.15
CA ASP A 9 -24.34 20.39 42.94
C ASP A 9 -24.92 21.00 41.67
N ARG A 10 -25.81 20.19 41.07
CA ARG A 10 -26.93 20.54 40.18
C ARG A 10 -26.62 20.91 38.73
N TYR A 11 -26.74 19.92 37.86
CA TYR A 11 -27.54 20.07 36.65
C TYR A 11 -28.50 18.89 36.51
N GLU A 12 -29.77 19.20 36.68
CA GLU A 12 -30.91 18.35 36.35
C GLU A 12 -30.99 18.08 34.84
N SER A 13 -31.56 16.92 34.56
CA SER A 13 -32.03 16.38 33.29
C SER A 13 -32.71 17.38 32.36
N ALA A 14 -32.29 17.41 31.10
CA ALA A 14 -33.13 17.82 29.97
C ALA A 14 -32.73 17.07 28.69
N ASP A 15 -33.58 16.13 28.33
CA ASP A 15 -33.98 15.68 27.00
C ASP A 15 -32.96 15.55 25.86
N VAL A 16 -32.74 14.28 25.53
CA VAL A 16 -32.27 13.76 24.25
C VAL A 16 -33.28 14.13 23.15
N ALA A 17 -32.93 15.09 22.30
CA ALA A 17 -33.62 15.32 21.04
C ALA A 17 -32.59 15.39 19.90
N THR A 18 -32.54 14.29 19.15
CA THR A 18 -31.87 14.07 17.87
C THR A 18 -32.13 15.19 16.85
N GLN A 19 -31.08 15.88 16.40
CA GLN A 19 -31.10 16.65 15.15
C GLN A 19 -30.37 15.86 14.05
N PHE A 20 -31.13 15.09 13.28
CA PHE A 20 -30.70 14.54 12.00
C PHE A 20 -30.88 15.62 10.92
N SER A 21 -29.80 16.07 10.30
CA SER A 21 -29.87 16.86 9.07
C SER A 21 -29.84 15.93 7.86
N LEU A 22 -30.86 16.01 7.02
CA LEU A 22 -30.99 15.23 5.79
C LEU A 22 -30.08 15.80 4.69
N CYS A 23 -29.32 14.93 4.03
CA CYS A 23 -28.61 15.29 2.79
C CYS A 23 -29.63 15.40 1.65
N ASN A 24 -29.78 16.59 1.07
CA ASN A 24 -30.76 16.93 0.00
C ASN A 24 -30.56 16.19 -1.34
N LEU A 25 -29.65 15.21 -1.42
CA LEU A 25 -29.38 14.44 -2.63
C LEU A 25 -29.57 12.92 -2.49
N CYS A 26 -29.70 12.36 -1.28
CA CYS A 26 -29.81 10.89 -1.10
C CYS A 26 -30.72 10.39 0.04
N GLY A 27 -31.32 11.26 0.86
CA GLY A 27 -32.46 10.90 1.73
C GLY A 27 -32.24 9.78 2.77
N SER A 28 -31.00 9.43 3.14
CA SER A 28 -30.70 8.43 4.20
C SER A 28 -29.65 8.96 5.21
N PRO A 29 -29.72 8.58 6.50
CA PRO A 29 -28.80 9.08 7.53
C PRO A 29 -27.43 8.42 7.45
N CYS A 30 -26.38 9.22 7.27
CA CYS A 30 -24.99 8.76 7.21
C CYS A 30 -24.35 8.83 8.61
N LEU A 31 -23.97 7.68 9.17
CA LEU A 31 -23.23 7.54 10.43
C LEU A 31 -21.72 7.60 10.15
N CYS A 32 -21.19 8.79 9.90
CA CYS A 32 -19.75 9.04 9.87
C CYS A 32 -19.47 10.44 10.41
N GLY A 33 -19.19 10.52 11.71
CA GLY A 33 -18.60 11.69 12.34
C GLY A 33 -17.14 11.82 11.91
N GLU A 34 -16.85 12.96 11.29
CA GLU A 34 -15.56 13.67 11.21
C GLU A 34 -14.32 12.98 10.57
N ILE A 35 -13.73 13.73 9.64
CA ILE A 35 -12.40 13.60 9.02
C ILE A 35 -12.29 12.58 7.87
N ALA A 36 -12.67 13.00 6.66
CA ALA A 36 -12.16 12.41 5.41
C ALA A 36 -11.43 13.49 4.58
N PRO A 37 -10.16 13.29 4.18
CA PRO A 37 -9.43 14.22 3.31
C PRO A 37 -9.97 14.21 1.87
N LYS A 38 -9.92 15.37 1.21
CA LYS A 38 -10.36 15.58 -0.20
C LYS A 38 -9.64 14.62 -1.15
N ASN A 39 -10.41 14.05 -2.09
CA ASN A 39 -10.04 13.19 -3.23
C ASN A 39 -10.09 11.67 -2.99
N ILE A 40 -11.28 11.16 -2.67
CA ILE A 40 -11.65 9.77 -2.98
C ILE A 40 -12.75 9.81 -4.04
N HIS A 41 -12.44 9.32 -5.24
CA HIS A 41 -13.42 9.13 -6.30
C HIS A 41 -13.98 7.71 -6.21
N HIS A 42 -15.26 7.58 -5.88
CA HIS A 42 -16.04 6.38 -6.22
C HIS A 42 -16.46 6.48 -7.69
N ARG A 43 -16.09 5.48 -8.46
CA ARG A 43 -16.45 5.30 -9.87
C ARG A 43 -17.75 4.51 -9.94
N ASP A 44 -18.56 4.85 -10.93
CA ASP A 44 -19.75 4.15 -11.47
C ASP A 44 -21.07 4.90 -11.24
N THR A 45 -21.53 5.62 -12.27
CA THR A 45 -22.86 5.42 -12.90
C THR A 45 -23.11 6.42 -14.04
N GLU A 46 -23.35 5.81 -15.21
CA GLU A 46 -23.97 6.24 -16.48
C GLU A 46 -24.27 7.72 -16.79
N ILE A 47 -23.75 8.12 -17.94
CA ILE A 47 -24.08 9.33 -18.70
C ILE A 47 -25.42 9.11 -19.41
N SER A 48 -26.46 9.88 -19.06
CA SER A 48 -27.62 10.10 -19.93
C SER A 48 -27.69 11.57 -20.34
N GLN A 49 -27.60 11.81 -21.64
CA GLN A 49 -27.79 13.12 -22.28
C GLN A 49 -29.23 13.60 -22.05
N ARG A 50 -29.41 14.82 -21.50
CA ARG A 50 -30.68 15.54 -21.58
C ARG A 50 -30.60 16.60 -22.68
N THR A 51 -31.62 16.53 -23.52
CA THR A 51 -31.92 17.38 -24.68
C THR A 51 -32.12 18.84 -24.30
N THR A 52 -31.61 19.72 -25.16
CA THR A 52 -31.77 21.18 -25.14
C THR A 52 -33.19 21.57 -25.57
N GLU A 53 -33.92 22.29 -24.71
CA GLU A 53 -35.10 23.06 -25.12
C GLU A 53 -34.70 24.53 -25.29
N ASP A 54 -34.93 25.05 -26.49
CA ASP A 54 -34.64 26.42 -26.91
C ASP A 54 -35.64 27.41 -26.29
N VAL A 55 -35.13 28.36 -25.48
CA VAL A 55 -35.89 29.52 -25.00
C VAL A 55 -35.27 30.79 -25.61
N PRO A 56 -36.03 31.67 -26.29
CA PRO A 56 -35.46 32.84 -26.94
C PRO A 56 -35.08 33.93 -25.92
N LEU A 57 -33.86 34.46 -26.05
CA LEU A 57 -33.26 35.44 -25.14
C LEU A 57 -33.78 36.87 -25.40
N PRO A 58 -34.18 37.63 -24.36
CA PRO A 58 -34.52 39.04 -24.49
C PRO A 58 -33.26 39.93 -24.57
N ASN A 59 -33.41 41.12 -25.18
CA ASN A 59 -32.40 42.15 -25.51
C ASN A 59 -31.53 42.71 -24.34
N SER A 60 -31.53 42.10 -23.16
CA SER A 60 -30.64 42.43 -22.04
C SER A 60 -29.26 41.78 -22.15
N PHE A 61 -29.11 40.72 -22.95
CA PHE A 61 -27.86 39.96 -23.11
C PHE A 61 -26.72 40.78 -23.75
N LEU A 62 -27.03 41.63 -24.73
CA LEU A 62 -26.00 42.41 -25.43
C LEU A 62 -25.31 43.42 -24.50
N LYS A 63 -26.05 44.02 -23.56
CA LYS A 63 -25.51 45.01 -22.61
C LYS A 63 -24.67 44.35 -21.50
N GLN A 64 -25.00 43.12 -21.12
CA GLN A 64 -24.20 42.35 -20.15
C GLN A 64 -22.93 41.78 -20.78
N ALA A 65 -22.99 41.34 -22.05
CA ALA A 65 -21.82 40.84 -22.77
C ALA A 65 -20.74 41.93 -22.95
N VAL A 66 -21.11 43.17 -23.25
CA VAL A 66 -20.16 44.29 -23.40
C VAL A 66 -19.53 44.68 -22.05
N LYS A 67 -20.30 44.67 -20.96
CA LYS A 67 -19.76 44.95 -19.60
C LYS A 67 -18.82 43.83 -19.13
N LEU A 68 -19.15 42.58 -19.43
CA LEU A 68 -18.31 41.43 -19.10
C LEU A 68 -17.00 41.45 -19.92
N ALA A 69 -17.06 41.79 -21.21
CA ALA A 69 -15.87 41.93 -22.05
C ALA A 69 -14.93 43.05 -21.58
N LEU A 70 -15.48 44.20 -21.16
CA LEU A 70 -14.69 45.30 -20.58
C LEU A 70 -14.09 44.93 -19.22
N PHE A 71 -14.82 44.21 -18.37
CA PHE A 71 -14.32 43.76 -17.07
C PHE A 71 -13.24 42.69 -17.20
N VAL A 72 -13.40 41.76 -18.15
CA VAL A 72 -12.39 40.74 -18.51
C VAL A 72 -11.15 41.41 -19.12
N ALA A 73 -11.31 42.41 -19.98
CA ALA A 73 -10.18 43.16 -20.55
C ALA A 73 -9.39 43.94 -19.48
N ILE A 74 -10.07 44.53 -18.48
CA ILE A 74 -9.42 45.23 -17.36
C ILE A 74 -8.70 44.24 -16.43
N ILE A 75 -9.27 43.05 -16.19
CA ILE A 75 -8.60 41.99 -15.44
C ILE A 75 -7.37 41.48 -16.22
N LEU A 76 -7.49 41.26 -17.54
CA LEU A 76 -6.37 40.83 -18.38
C LEU A 76 -5.24 41.87 -18.45
N THR A 77 -5.53 43.17 -18.36
CA THR A 77 -4.49 44.23 -18.29
C THR A 77 -3.91 44.42 -16.89
N LEU A 78 -4.59 43.99 -15.82
CA LEU A 78 -4.05 43.97 -14.45
C LEU A 78 -3.15 42.75 -14.19
N PHE A 79 -3.31 41.65 -14.95
CA PHE A 79 -2.46 40.46 -14.88
C PHE A 79 -1.17 40.53 -15.73
N THR A 80 -0.91 41.63 -16.45
CA THR A 80 0.36 41.85 -17.16
C THR A 80 1.44 42.52 -16.30
N THR A 81 1.31 42.49 -14.98
CA THR A 81 2.50 42.58 -14.11
C THR A 81 3.26 41.28 -14.26
N THR A 82 4.08 41.25 -15.31
CA THR A 82 5.19 40.33 -15.48
C THR A 82 5.87 40.17 -14.13
N SER A 83 5.74 38.99 -13.52
CA SER A 83 6.70 38.53 -12.54
C SER A 83 8.03 38.45 -13.28
N ALA A 84 8.77 39.56 -13.29
CA ALA A 84 10.11 39.60 -13.82
C ALA A 84 10.96 38.71 -12.91
N GLN A 85 11.08 37.44 -13.29
CA GLN A 85 12.03 36.51 -12.69
C GLN A 85 13.39 37.21 -12.69
N LYS A 86 13.87 37.58 -11.51
CA LYS A 86 15.08 38.39 -11.34
C LYS A 86 16.24 37.60 -11.94
N LYS A 87 16.73 38.03 -13.11
CA LYS A 87 17.86 37.41 -13.80
C LYS A 87 19.05 37.32 -12.85
N SER A 88 19.65 36.14 -12.73
CA SER A 88 20.83 35.91 -11.88
C SER A 88 22.06 35.81 -12.76
N SER A 89 23.03 36.72 -12.57
CA SER A 89 24.31 36.68 -13.27
C SER A 89 25.06 35.35 -13.02
N CYS A 90 24.80 34.72 -11.87
CA CYS A 90 25.30 33.39 -11.53
C CYS A 90 24.94 32.34 -12.59
N ILE A 91 23.65 32.23 -12.93
CA ILE A 91 23.16 31.21 -13.88
C ILE A 91 23.61 31.55 -15.30
N GLU A 92 23.47 32.81 -15.70
CA GLU A 92 23.82 33.27 -17.06
C GLU A 92 25.30 33.05 -17.39
N CYS A 93 26.18 33.27 -16.41
CA CYS A 93 27.60 32.98 -16.54
C CYS A 93 27.86 31.47 -16.49
N HIS A 94 27.36 30.78 -15.45
CA HIS A 94 27.69 29.37 -15.22
C HIS A 94 27.19 28.44 -16.33
N ILE A 95 26.02 28.68 -16.94
CA ILE A 95 25.49 27.81 -18.00
C ILE A 95 26.35 27.81 -19.27
N LYS A 96 27.08 28.92 -19.52
CA LYS A 96 27.95 29.12 -20.69
C LYS A 96 29.38 28.61 -20.49
N LEU A 97 29.73 28.17 -19.27
CA LEU A 97 31.07 27.66 -19.00
C LEU A 97 31.29 26.30 -19.67
N GLU A 98 32.44 26.14 -20.32
CA GLU A 98 32.84 24.89 -20.97
C GLU A 98 33.11 23.77 -19.95
N ASP A 99 33.62 24.10 -18.76
CA ASP A 99 33.83 23.13 -17.69
C ASP A 99 32.48 22.62 -17.16
N SER A 100 32.19 21.35 -17.46
CA SER A 100 30.96 20.68 -17.05
C SER A 100 30.78 20.66 -15.53
N ARG A 101 31.85 20.67 -14.74
CA ARG A 101 31.77 20.72 -13.27
C ARG A 101 31.18 22.04 -12.78
N LEU A 102 31.33 23.11 -13.57
CA LEU A 102 30.84 24.45 -13.24
C LEU A 102 29.51 24.76 -13.94
N SER A 103 29.26 24.21 -15.13
CA SER A 103 28.01 24.45 -15.88
C SER A 103 26.88 23.47 -15.59
N ALA A 104 27.17 22.23 -15.20
CA ALA A 104 26.14 21.24 -14.90
C ALA A 104 25.21 21.66 -13.73
N PRO A 105 25.70 22.23 -12.61
CA PRO A 105 24.82 22.73 -11.55
C PRO A 105 23.77 23.73 -12.05
N ALA A 106 24.17 24.67 -12.91
CA ALA A 106 23.26 25.67 -13.48
C ALA A 106 22.22 25.04 -14.41
N LYS A 107 22.60 24.00 -15.18
CA LYS A 107 21.69 23.26 -16.06
C LYS A 107 20.68 22.41 -15.27
N LEU A 108 21.10 21.82 -14.15
CA LEU A 108 20.24 21.00 -13.31
C LEU A 108 19.24 21.82 -12.49
N PHE A 109 19.57 23.08 -12.20
CA PHE A 109 18.78 23.94 -11.32
C PHE A 109 17.38 24.26 -11.86
N ASP A 110 17.17 24.17 -13.17
CA ASP A 110 15.85 24.39 -13.80
C ASP A 110 14.78 23.43 -13.26
N ASN A 111 15.17 22.21 -12.89
CA ASN A 111 14.30 21.18 -12.34
C ASN A 111 14.35 21.10 -10.81
N ASP A 112 14.88 22.12 -10.15
CA ASP A 112 15.06 22.13 -8.70
C ASP A 112 13.80 22.62 -7.98
N ILE A 113 13.40 21.93 -6.90
CA ILE A 113 12.26 22.31 -6.08
C ILE A 113 12.49 23.66 -5.41
N HIS A 114 13.72 24.03 -5.06
CA HIS A 114 14.05 25.35 -4.52
C HIS A 114 13.87 26.42 -5.59
N HIS A 115 14.25 26.13 -6.84
CA HIS A 115 14.03 27.04 -7.96
C HIS A 115 12.54 27.28 -8.21
N ALA A 116 11.74 26.21 -8.22
CA ALA A 116 10.29 26.28 -8.36
C ALA A 116 9.60 27.07 -7.22
N ARG A 117 10.30 27.29 -6.10
CA ARG A 117 9.85 28.11 -4.96
C ARG A 117 10.46 29.52 -4.93
N GLY A 118 11.11 29.94 -6.02
CA GLY A 118 11.64 31.28 -6.20
C GLY A 118 13.01 31.51 -5.57
N LEU A 119 13.71 30.45 -5.14
CA LEU A 119 15.09 30.55 -4.68
C LEU A 119 16.05 30.50 -5.87
N SER A 120 17.20 31.12 -5.68
CA SER A 120 18.30 31.24 -6.64
C SER A 120 19.61 30.77 -6.03
N CYS A 121 20.67 30.72 -6.84
CA CYS A 121 21.98 30.20 -6.45
C CYS A 121 22.55 30.90 -5.22
N ASN A 122 22.36 32.22 -5.12
CA ASN A 122 22.85 33.05 -4.03
C ASN A 122 22.12 32.80 -2.70
N ASP A 123 20.91 32.24 -2.71
CA ASP A 123 20.17 31.97 -1.47
C ASP A 123 20.79 30.76 -0.73
N CYS A 124 21.45 29.88 -1.48
CA CYS A 124 22.25 28.79 -0.93
C CYS A 124 23.71 29.24 -0.74
N HIS A 125 24.36 29.66 -1.83
CA HIS A 125 25.81 29.89 -1.86
C HIS A 125 26.25 31.29 -1.45
N GLY A 126 25.34 32.24 -1.21
CA GLY A 126 25.66 33.65 -0.98
C GLY A 126 26.21 34.36 -2.22
N GLY A 127 26.86 35.51 -2.01
CA GLY A 127 27.41 36.33 -3.09
C GLY A 127 26.41 37.35 -3.66
N ASP A 128 26.82 38.07 -4.71
CA ASP A 128 25.99 39.10 -5.35
C ASP A 128 25.47 38.62 -6.73
N PRO A 129 24.17 38.32 -6.86
CA PRO A 129 23.59 37.81 -8.10
C PRO A 129 23.43 38.88 -9.19
N ASN A 130 23.77 40.15 -8.92
CA ASN A 130 23.69 41.26 -9.88
C ASN A 130 25.07 41.75 -10.33
N ALA A 131 26.14 41.13 -9.84
CA ALA A 131 27.50 41.49 -10.24
C ALA A 131 27.90 40.77 -11.53
N ASP A 132 28.52 41.50 -12.46
CA ASP A 132 28.92 41.00 -13.78
C ASP A 132 30.32 40.35 -13.81
N THR A 133 31.11 40.54 -12.74
CA THR A 133 32.45 39.93 -12.62
C THR A 133 32.44 38.79 -11.61
N LYS A 134 33.27 37.77 -11.86
CA LYS A 134 33.39 36.60 -10.97
C LYS A 134 33.82 37.03 -9.56
N GLU A 135 34.76 37.95 -9.46
CA GLU A 135 35.33 38.45 -8.20
C GLU A 135 34.27 39.18 -7.37
N ALA A 136 33.44 40.01 -7.99
CA ALA A 136 32.37 40.72 -7.29
C ALA A 136 31.19 39.80 -6.95
N ALA A 137 30.81 38.89 -7.85
CA ALA A 137 29.72 37.95 -7.62
C ALA A 137 30.04 36.93 -6.51
N LYS A 138 31.31 36.54 -6.37
CA LYS A 138 31.80 35.54 -5.40
C LYS A 138 32.56 36.16 -4.23
N ASP A 139 32.34 37.44 -3.94
CA ASP A 139 33.01 38.13 -2.83
C ASP A 139 32.64 37.49 -1.48
N PRO A 140 33.59 36.94 -0.70
CA PRO A 140 33.33 36.41 0.63
C PRO A 140 32.69 37.42 1.59
N ARG A 141 32.94 38.73 1.41
CA ARG A 141 32.32 39.81 2.20
C ARG A 141 30.82 39.92 1.96
N LYS A 142 30.32 39.38 0.84
CA LYS A 142 28.89 39.24 0.51
C LYS A 142 28.33 37.87 0.94
N GLY A 143 29.04 37.17 1.82
CA GLY A 143 28.61 35.90 2.38
C GLY A 143 28.74 34.72 1.41
N TYR A 144 29.59 34.82 0.38
CA TYR A 144 29.81 33.70 -0.54
C TYR A 144 30.47 32.50 0.18
N LEU A 145 29.82 31.34 0.13
CA LEU A 145 30.19 30.11 0.86
C LEU A 145 30.91 29.07 -0.01
N GLY A 146 30.75 29.14 -1.33
CA GLY A 146 31.29 28.12 -2.24
C GLY A 146 30.70 26.72 -1.98
N LYS A 147 31.52 25.67 -2.13
CA LYS A 147 31.12 24.28 -1.88
C LYS A 147 31.26 23.95 -0.38
N PRO A 148 30.18 23.62 0.34
CA PRO A 148 30.26 23.21 1.74
C PRO A 148 31.10 21.94 1.92
N LYS A 149 31.80 21.82 3.06
CA LYS A 149 32.45 20.56 3.46
C LYS A 149 31.38 19.57 3.90
N THR A 150 31.66 18.27 3.75
CA THR A 150 30.70 17.20 4.12
C THR A 150 30.18 17.34 5.55
N ALA A 151 31.06 17.67 6.51
CA ALA A 151 30.69 17.86 7.91
C ALA A 151 29.70 19.01 8.13
N ASP A 152 29.70 20.02 7.27
CA ASP A 152 28.88 21.23 7.40
C ASP A 152 27.52 21.08 6.69
N VAL A 153 27.34 20.06 5.85
CA VAL A 153 26.14 19.87 5.02
C VAL A 153 24.84 19.84 5.85
N PRO A 154 24.73 19.08 6.95
CA PRO A 154 23.48 19.03 7.71
C PRO A 154 23.09 20.40 8.27
N ALA A 155 24.05 21.11 8.89
CA ALA A 155 23.84 22.47 9.39
C ALA A 155 23.54 23.46 8.26
N TYR A 156 24.16 23.30 7.09
CA TYR A 156 23.91 24.14 5.92
C TYR A 156 22.47 24.03 5.44
N CYS A 157 21.93 22.82 5.28
CA CYS A 157 20.53 22.60 4.94
C CYS A 157 19.60 23.04 6.09
N GLY A 158 20.02 22.81 7.34
CA GLY A 158 19.30 23.15 8.56
C GLY A 158 19.03 24.64 8.75
N LYS A 159 19.87 25.53 8.20
CA LYS A 159 19.63 26.99 8.20
C LYS A 159 18.21 27.36 7.75
N CYS A 160 17.66 26.62 6.81
CA CYS A 160 16.29 26.79 6.34
C CYS A 160 15.38 25.66 6.81
N HIS A 161 15.80 24.40 6.63
CA HIS A 161 14.97 23.23 6.90
C HIS A 161 14.84 22.87 8.39
N SER A 162 15.46 23.65 9.29
CA SER A 162 15.25 23.58 10.73
C SER A 162 14.51 24.79 11.31
N ASP A 163 14.05 25.72 10.45
CA ASP A 163 13.27 26.90 10.85
C ASP A 163 11.79 26.78 10.44
N ALA A 164 10.92 26.56 11.43
CA ALA A 164 9.47 26.48 11.23
C ALA A 164 8.86 27.77 10.64
N ASN A 165 9.36 28.94 11.05
CA ASN A 165 8.82 30.22 10.60
C ASN A 165 9.17 30.51 9.15
N LEU A 166 10.32 30.01 8.69
CA LEU A 166 10.69 30.07 7.28
C LEU A 166 9.92 29.03 6.47
N MET A 167 9.98 27.75 6.86
CA MET A 167 9.42 26.66 6.07
C MET A 167 7.91 26.74 5.91
N LYS A 168 7.17 27.28 6.89
CA LYS A 168 5.72 27.52 6.75
C LYS A 168 5.35 28.41 5.56
N ARG A 169 6.24 29.31 5.12
CA ARG A 169 5.99 30.19 3.97
C ARG A 169 6.05 29.43 2.64
N PHE A 170 6.80 28.32 2.61
CA PHE A 170 7.00 27.51 1.42
C PHE A 170 6.17 26.23 1.43
N ASN A 171 6.16 25.52 2.55
CA ASN A 171 5.41 24.29 2.74
C ASN A 171 5.07 24.10 4.24
N PRO A 172 3.88 24.51 4.68
CA PRO A 172 3.43 24.33 6.07
C PRO A 172 3.44 22.88 6.57
N SER A 173 3.32 21.90 5.67
CA SER A 173 3.29 20.48 6.01
C SER A 173 4.69 19.87 6.17
N LEU A 174 5.75 20.61 5.84
CA LEU A 174 7.11 20.09 5.95
C LEU A 174 7.59 20.13 7.41
N ARG A 175 8.08 18.98 7.88
CA ARG A 175 8.75 18.86 9.17
C ARG A 175 10.08 19.59 9.18
N VAL A 176 10.42 20.24 10.30
CA VAL A 176 11.65 21.02 10.49
C VAL A 176 12.59 20.46 11.55
N ASP A 177 12.44 19.19 11.90
CA ASP A 177 13.28 18.49 12.86
C ASP A 177 14.22 17.46 12.22
N GLN A 178 14.24 17.41 10.88
CA GLN A 178 14.99 16.42 10.11
C GLN A 178 16.50 16.51 10.35
N GLU A 179 17.05 17.71 10.55
CA GLU A 179 18.46 17.87 10.93
C GLU A 179 18.75 17.29 12.32
N ARG A 180 17.84 17.52 13.28
CA ARG A 180 17.96 16.98 14.64
C ARG A 180 17.87 15.45 14.62
N GLU A 181 16.95 14.88 13.84
CA GLU A 181 16.86 13.44 13.61
C GLU A 181 18.12 12.90 12.92
N TYR A 182 18.68 13.62 11.95
CA TYR A 182 19.93 13.22 11.30
C TYR A 182 21.05 12.99 12.30
N TYR A 183 21.21 13.87 13.30
CA TYR A 183 22.24 13.67 14.32
C TYR A 183 21.95 12.54 15.31
N SER A 184 20.74 11.97 15.34
CA SER A 184 20.45 10.76 16.12
C SER A 184 20.73 9.46 15.34
N SER A 185 20.81 9.56 14.00
CA SER A 185 21.17 8.46 13.10
C SER A 185 22.60 7.95 13.29
N VAL A 186 22.90 6.75 12.81
CA VAL A 186 24.27 6.21 12.82
C VAL A 186 25.19 7.06 11.93
N HIS A 187 24.69 7.53 10.79
CA HIS A 187 25.44 8.42 9.89
C HIS A 187 25.84 9.72 10.59
N GLY A 188 24.88 10.38 11.25
CA GLY A 188 25.15 11.64 11.95
C GLY A 188 26.04 11.49 13.18
N LYS A 189 25.91 10.37 13.91
CA LYS A 189 26.81 10.03 15.02
C LYS A 189 28.25 9.86 14.55
N LEU A 190 28.46 9.11 13.47
CA LEU A 190 29.79 8.92 12.87
C LEU A 190 30.36 10.24 12.30
N LEU A 191 29.52 11.06 11.66
CA LEU A 191 29.93 12.38 11.17
C LEU A 191 30.48 13.27 12.30
N LYS A 192 29.82 13.26 13.47
CA LYS A 192 30.28 14.00 14.66
C LYS A 192 31.63 13.52 15.19
N THR A 193 32.01 12.27 14.95
CA THR A 193 33.33 11.74 15.31
C THR A 193 34.43 12.05 14.28
N GLY A 194 34.08 12.73 13.18
CA GLY A 194 35.01 13.10 12.11
C GLY A 194 35.06 12.13 10.93
N GLU A 195 34.30 11.03 10.95
CA GLU A 195 34.17 10.14 9.79
C GLU A 195 33.30 10.81 8.74
N THR A 196 33.89 11.12 7.58
CA THR A 196 33.22 11.85 6.49
C THR A 196 32.71 10.93 5.38
N ARG A 197 33.01 9.63 5.42
CA ARG A 197 32.48 8.59 4.53
C ARG A 197 31.12 8.08 5.01
N VAL A 198 30.21 9.02 5.26
CA VAL A 198 28.85 8.75 5.72
C VAL A 198 27.85 9.53 4.87
N ALA A 199 26.61 9.04 4.83
CA ALA A 199 25.55 9.76 4.16
C ALA A 199 25.24 11.07 4.89
N THR A 200 25.00 12.14 4.14
CA THR A 200 24.47 13.43 4.59
C THR A 200 23.20 13.75 3.80
N CYS A 201 22.59 14.91 4.02
CA CYS A 201 21.38 15.33 3.31
C CYS A 201 21.51 15.19 1.79
N ILE A 202 22.66 15.59 1.24
CA ILE A 202 22.91 15.61 -0.22
C ILE A 202 23.18 14.21 -0.79
N SER A 203 23.53 13.23 0.06
CA SER A 203 23.76 11.85 -0.39
C SER A 203 22.46 11.20 -0.87
N CYS A 204 21.33 11.60 -0.27
CA CYS A 204 20.01 11.11 -0.63
C CYS A 204 19.26 12.09 -1.53
N HIS A 205 19.33 13.40 -1.27
CA HIS A 205 18.50 14.40 -1.97
C HIS A 205 19.14 15.07 -3.19
N SER A 206 20.42 14.78 -3.51
CA SER A 206 21.25 15.53 -4.46
C SER A 206 21.75 16.88 -3.89
N VAL A 207 22.63 17.53 -4.66
CA VAL A 207 23.19 18.87 -4.38
C VAL A 207 22.53 19.97 -5.22
N HIS A 208 22.12 19.64 -6.44
CA HIS A 208 21.49 20.53 -7.41
C HIS A 208 20.46 19.72 -8.22
N GLY A 209 19.40 20.38 -8.68
CA GLY A 209 18.26 19.67 -9.28
C GLY A 209 17.57 18.79 -8.23
N ILE A 210 17.50 19.29 -6.99
CA ILE A 210 16.86 18.61 -5.87
C ILE A 210 15.37 18.51 -6.19
N ARG A 211 14.84 17.30 -6.23
CA ARG A 211 13.43 17.05 -6.56
C ARG A 211 12.59 16.85 -5.31
N ALA A 212 11.29 17.13 -5.43
CA ALA A 212 10.34 16.80 -4.38
C ALA A 212 10.31 15.28 -4.13
N ILE A 213 10.02 14.85 -2.90
CA ILE A 213 9.98 13.42 -2.55
C ILE A 213 8.89 12.64 -3.30
N SER A 214 7.84 13.35 -3.76
CA SER A 214 6.73 12.80 -4.53
C SER A 214 7.03 12.70 -6.03
N ASP A 215 8.15 13.27 -6.49
CA ASP A 215 8.56 13.20 -7.89
C ASP A 215 9.20 11.82 -8.17
N PRO A 216 8.70 11.04 -9.14
CA PRO A 216 9.27 9.74 -9.51
C PRO A 216 10.74 9.75 -9.92
N LEU A 217 11.27 10.90 -10.35
CA LEU A 217 12.69 11.09 -10.69
C LEU A 217 13.56 11.45 -9.48
N SER A 218 12.97 11.63 -8.31
CA SER A 218 13.69 11.89 -7.07
C SER A 218 14.39 10.63 -6.57
N SER A 219 15.64 10.76 -6.14
CA SER A 219 16.40 9.65 -5.54
C SER A 219 15.79 9.14 -4.23
N VAL A 220 14.92 9.93 -3.59
CA VAL A 220 14.19 9.55 -2.38
C VAL A 220 12.72 9.22 -2.63
N TYR A 221 12.31 9.09 -3.89
CA TYR A 221 11.01 8.52 -4.23
C TYR A 221 10.97 7.04 -3.79
N PRO A 222 9.85 6.50 -3.25
CA PRO A 222 9.82 5.16 -2.64
C PRO A 222 10.46 4.05 -3.49
N ALA A 223 10.19 4.02 -4.79
CA ALA A 223 10.78 3.03 -5.70
C ALA A 223 12.32 3.16 -5.85
N ASN A 224 12.86 4.35 -5.67
CA ASN A 224 14.27 4.68 -5.88
C ASN A 224 15.11 4.59 -4.59
N VAL A 225 14.49 4.58 -3.41
CA VAL A 225 15.21 4.62 -2.13
C VAL A 225 16.21 3.47 -1.99
N ALA A 226 15.80 2.24 -2.34
CA ALA A 226 16.68 1.08 -2.22
C ALA A 226 17.96 1.22 -3.06
N GLU A 227 17.84 1.78 -4.26
CA GLU A 227 18.98 2.07 -5.13
C GLU A 227 19.83 3.23 -4.57
N THR A 228 19.20 4.24 -3.99
CA THR A 228 19.91 5.32 -3.31
C THR A 228 20.76 4.81 -2.16
N CYS A 229 20.23 3.89 -1.34
CA CYS A 229 20.99 3.24 -0.27
C CYS A 229 22.12 2.36 -0.84
N SER A 230 21.87 1.64 -1.94
CA SER A 230 22.83 0.70 -2.53
C SER A 230 24.08 1.37 -3.12
N LYS A 231 24.03 2.66 -3.47
CA LYS A 231 25.20 3.43 -3.90
C LYS A 231 26.39 3.30 -2.93
N CYS A 232 26.11 3.22 -1.63
CA CYS A 232 27.12 2.98 -0.60
C CYS A 232 27.01 1.57 -0.02
N HIS A 233 25.81 1.16 0.41
CA HIS A 233 25.59 -0.13 1.07
C HIS A 233 25.65 -1.35 0.13
N GLY A 234 25.70 -1.15 -1.20
CA GLY A 234 25.98 -2.19 -2.18
C GLY A 234 27.45 -2.29 -2.57
N SER A 235 28.30 -1.36 -2.12
CA SER A 235 29.71 -1.30 -2.47
C SER A 235 30.57 -1.97 -1.39
N ALA A 236 31.14 -3.14 -1.71
CA ALA A 236 32.04 -3.85 -0.82
C ALA A 236 33.29 -3.01 -0.47
N ASP A 237 33.83 -2.25 -1.44
CA ASP A 237 34.98 -1.38 -1.21
C ASP A 237 34.64 -0.24 -0.24
N TYR A 238 33.47 0.38 -0.40
CA TYR A 238 33.04 1.48 0.47
C TYR A 238 32.77 1.00 1.90
N MET A 239 32.15 -0.18 2.05
CA MET A 239 31.74 -0.71 3.35
C MET A 239 32.82 -1.52 4.08
N ARG A 240 33.91 -1.95 3.40
CA ARG A 240 34.97 -2.81 3.98
C ARG A 240 35.52 -2.29 5.30
N GLY A 241 35.83 -0.99 5.36
CA GLY A 241 36.39 -0.36 6.56
C GLY A 241 35.40 -0.18 7.71
N LEU A 242 34.11 -0.39 7.47
CA LEU A 242 33.02 -0.22 8.45
C LEU A 242 32.46 -1.57 8.94
N GLY A 243 32.90 -2.71 8.38
CA GLY A 243 32.48 -4.04 8.80
C GLY A 243 31.01 -4.36 8.50
N ILE A 244 30.39 -3.69 7.52
CA ILE A 244 28.98 -3.86 7.18
C ILE A 244 28.86 -4.71 5.89
N PRO A 245 28.01 -5.75 5.87
CA PRO A 245 27.74 -6.53 4.66
C PRO A 245 27.18 -5.67 3.52
N SER A 246 27.62 -5.94 2.29
CA SER A 246 27.22 -5.17 1.10
C SER A 246 26.24 -5.89 0.17
N ASP A 247 25.70 -7.04 0.57
CA ASP A 247 24.76 -7.85 -0.23
C ASP A 247 23.28 -7.57 0.09
N GLN A 248 23.02 -6.59 0.97
CA GLN A 248 21.69 -6.28 1.49
C GLN A 248 20.72 -5.81 0.41
N TYR A 249 21.19 -5.02 -0.57
CA TYR A 249 20.37 -4.59 -1.70
C TYR A 249 19.96 -5.77 -2.60
N ALA A 250 20.90 -6.68 -2.88
CA ALA A 250 20.62 -7.88 -3.66
C ALA A 250 19.59 -8.78 -2.97
N LYS A 251 19.73 -8.97 -1.64
CA LYS A 251 18.75 -9.68 -0.81
C LYS A 251 17.38 -8.99 -0.82
N TYR A 252 17.34 -7.67 -0.66
CA TYR A 252 16.09 -6.91 -0.71
C TYR A 252 15.34 -7.12 -2.02
N LYS A 253 16.04 -7.10 -3.16
CA LYS A 253 15.43 -7.30 -4.48
C LYS A 253 14.75 -8.66 -4.65
N THR A 254 15.10 -9.68 -3.87
CA THR A 254 14.41 -10.98 -3.88
C THR A 254 13.23 -11.05 -2.92
N SER A 255 12.99 -10.02 -2.12
CA SER A 255 11.95 -10.02 -1.09
C SER A 255 10.55 -9.78 -1.65
N VAL A 256 9.53 -10.19 -0.88
CA VAL A 256 8.12 -9.91 -1.21
C VAL A 256 7.78 -8.43 -1.18
N HIS A 257 8.48 -7.64 -0.36
CA HIS A 257 8.30 -6.19 -0.34
C HIS A 257 8.82 -5.55 -1.63
N ALA A 258 9.98 -5.99 -2.13
CA ALA A 258 10.49 -5.55 -3.42
C ALA A 258 9.61 -6.02 -4.58
N GLN A 259 9.07 -7.24 -4.55
CA GLN A 259 8.11 -7.71 -5.55
C GLN A 259 6.85 -6.82 -5.57
N ALA A 260 6.29 -6.50 -4.40
CA ALA A 260 5.15 -5.59 -4.30
C ALA A 260 5.49 -4.18 -4.82
N LEU A 261 6.64 -3.62 -4.44
CA LEU A 261 7.06 -2.29 -4.84
C LEU A 261 7.34 -2.18 -6.35
N TYR A 262 8.07 -3.13 -6.92
CA TYR A 262 8.56 -3.03 -8.30
C TYR A 262 7.66 -3.71 -9.33
N GLU A 263 7.08 -4.88 -9.02
CA GLU A 263 6.27 -5.63 -9.98
C GLU A 263 4.80 -5.21 -9.93
N LYS A 264 4.28 -4.98 -8.71
CA LYS A 264 2.88 -4.54 -8.52
C LYS A 264 2.73 -3.02 -8.45
N GLN A 265 3.84 -2.29 -8.45
CA GLN A 265 3.88 -0.83 -8.34
C GLN A 265 3.18 -0.30 -7.08
N ASP A 266 3.21 -1.09 -6.01
CA ASP A 266 2.62 -0.72 -4.73
C ASP A 266 3.60 0.15 -3.93
N LEU A 267 3.42 1.46 -3.98
CA LEU A 267 4.26 2.42 -3.25
C LEU A 267 4.08 2.36 -1.73
N SER A 268 3.08 1.63 -1.22
CA SER A 268 2.94 1.37 0.21
C SER A 268 3.81 0.20 0.70
N ALA A 269 4.39 -0.57 -0.23
CA ALA A 269 5.33 -1.62 0.11
C ALA A 269 6.62 -1.02 0.69
N PRO A 270 7.11 -1.52 1.83
CA PRO A 270 8.22 -0.91 2.53
C PRO A 270 9.56 -1.16 1.82
N THR A 271 10.43 -0.16 1.89
CA THR A 271 11.82 -0.19 1.40
C THR A 271 12.79 0.14 2.55
N CYS A 272 14.07 0.37 2.25
CA CYS A 272 15.14 0.38 3.25
C CYS A 272 14.88 1.35 4.43
N ASN A 273 14.40 2.56 4.13
CA ASN A 273 14.12 3.61 5.10
C ASN A 273 12.87 3.35 5.96
N ASP A 274 11.95 2.50 5.53
CA ASP A 274 10.76 2.16 6.33
C ASP A 274 11.13 1.27 7.52
N CYS A 275 12.22 0.50 7.41
CA CYS A 275 12.74 -0.30 8.51
C CYS A 275 13.91 0.34 9.25
N HIS A 276 14.80 1.03 8.53
CA HIS A 276 15.97 1.67 9.12
C HIS A 276 15.72 3.12 9.56
N GLY A 277 14.61 3.74 9.15
CA GLY A 277 14.33 5.15 9.36
C GLY A 277 14.83 6.05 8.22
N ASN A 278 14.23 7.23 8.15
CA ASN A 278 14.53 8.26 7.16
C ASN A 278 15.74 9.11 7.57
N HIS A 279 15.52 10.28 8.15
CA HIS A 279 16.59 11.15 8.62
C HIS A 279 17.26 10.57 9.88
N GLY A 280 16.54 9.81 10.70
CA GLY A 280 17.07 9.05 11.84
C GLY A 280 17.72 7.69 11.52
N ALA A 281 18.13 7.45 10.26
CA ALA A 281 18.56 6.14 9.76
C ALA A 281 19.49 5.35 10.71
N THR A 282 18.97 4.31 11.32
CA THR A 282 19.64 3.42 12.27
C THR A 282 19.10 2.00 12.09
N PRO A 283 19.95 0.98 11.93
CA PRO A 283 19.50 -0.40 11.95
C PRO A 283 18.70 -0.71 13.22
N PRO A 284 17.51 -1.34 13.10
CA PRO A 284 16.73 -1.68 14.28
C PRO A 284 17.55 -2.62 15.16
N GLY A 285 17.64 -2.28 16.45
CA GLY A 285 18.15 -3.20 17.46
C GLY A 285 17.23 -4.41 17.59
N ILE A 286 17.76 -5.50 18.13
CA ILE A 286 17.05 -6.78 18.34
C ILE A 286 15.68 -6.56 19.01
N ALA A 287 15.64 -5.76 20.07
CA ALA A 287 14.42 -5.44 20.82
C ALA A 287 13.40 -4.55 20.07
N SER A 288 13.80 -3.90 18.98
CA SER A 288 12.94 -3.00 18.20
C SER A 288 12.43 -3.61 16.89
N VAL A 289 12.94 -4.78 16.49
CA VAL A 289 12.56 -5.44 15.23
C VAL A 289 11.05 -5.64 15.13
N ALA A 290 10.42 -6.12 16.20
CA ALA A 290 8.98 -6.36 16.20
C ALA A 290 8.17 -5.07 16.14
N ASN A 291 8.67 -3.97 16.71
CA ASN A 291 8.02 -2.67 16.60
C ASN A 291 8.05 -2.15 15.16
N VAL A 292 9.11 -2.42 14.41
CA VAL A 292 9.21 -2.05 12.98
C VAL A 292 8.22 -2.86 12.14
N CYS A 293 8.26 -4.19 12.24
CA CYS A 293 7.36 -5.06 11.49
C CYS A 293 5.89 -4.83 11.88
N GLY A 294 5.63 -4.56 13.16
CA GLY A 294 4.31 -4.36 13.74
C GLY A 294 3.60 -3.07 13.32
N GLN A 295 4.30 -2.10 12.71
CA GLN A 295 3.65 -0.92 12.14
C GLN A 295 2.67 -1.28 11.01
N CYS A 296 2.98 -2.34 10.26
CA CYS A 296 2.11 -2.86 9.18
C CYS A 296 1.51 -4.22 9.54
N HIS A 297 2.26 -5.10 10.20
CA HIS A 297 1.82 -6.43 10.62
C HIS A 297 1.32 -6.45 12.08
N ALA A 298 0.49 -5.47 12.42
CA ALA A 298 0.05 -5.21 13.80
C ALA A 298 -0.60 -6.44 14.45
N ARG A 299 -1.43 -7.19 13.70
CA ARG A 299 -2.10 -8.37 14.25
C ARG A 299 -1.11 -9.49 14.60
N GLN A 300 -0.14 -9.75 13.73
CA GLN A 300 0.89 -10.76 13.95
C GLN A 300 1.80 -10.38 15.11
N ALA A 301 2.21 -9.10 15.18
CA ALA A 301 3.00 -8.57 16.28
C ALA A 301 2.27 -8.71 17.62
N GLU A 302 0.97 -8.40 17.68
CA GLU A 302 0.18 -8.53 18.90
C GLU A 302 0.01 -9.98 19.35
N LEU A 303 -0.26 -10.89 18.41
CA LEU A 303 -0.36 -12.32 18.71
C LEU A 303 0.98 -12.87 19.22
N PHE A 304 2.09 -12.47 18.61
CA PHE A 304 3.43 -12.87 19.08
C PHE A 304 3.73 -12.31 20.47
N ARG A 305 3.42 -11.03 20.72
CA ARG A 305 3.66 -10.35 22.00
C ARG A 305 2.93 -11.01 23.17
N THR A 306 1.76 -11.58 22.90
CA THR A 306 0.94 -12.32 23.88
C THR A 306 1.23 -13.82 23.93
N SER A 307 2.14 -14.30 23.07
CA SER A 307 2.49 -15.72 22.98
C SER A 307 3.50 -16.16 24.05
N PRO A 308 3.63 -17.47 24.31
CA PRO A 308 4.70 -18.03 25.15
C PRO A 308 6.12 -17.72 24.64
N HIS A 309 6.29 -17.42 23.35
CA HIS A 309 7.59 -17.10 22.79
C HIS A 309 8.12 -15.74 23.24
N LYS A 310 7.26 -14.77 23.59
CA LYS A 310 7.72 -13.40 23.91
C LYS A 310 8.75 -13.39 25.03
N ALA A 311 8.42 -14.02 26.16
CA ALA A 311 9.31 -14.06 27.32
C ALA A 311 10.63 -14.80 27.03
N ALA A 312 10.57 -15.88 26.25
CA ALA A 312 11.75 -16.67 25.87
C ALA A 312 12.68 -15.89 24.92
N PHE A 313 12.11 -15.13 23.98
CA PHE A 313 12.87 -14.30 23.04
C PHE A 313 13.52 -13.11 23.72
N ASP A 314 12.81 -12.46 24.66
CA ASP A 314 13.36 -11.38 25.47
C ASP A 314 14.55 -11.86 26.30
N GLN A 315 14.42 -13.02 26.96
CA GLN A 315 15.49 -13.59 27.78
C GLN A 315 16.73 -13.98 26.95
N LYS A 316 16.53 -14.43 25.71
CA LYS A 316 17.61 -14.89 24.81
C LYS A 316 18.12 -13.80 23.88
N GLU A 317 17.60 -12.57 23.98
CA GLU A 317 17.92 -11.46 23.09
C GLU A 317 17.82 -11.87 21.60
N LEU A 318 16.73 -12.57 21.25
CA LEU A 318 16.48 -13.01 19.87
C LEU A 318 15.69 -11.96 19.10
N GLY A 319 16.02 -11.78 17.81
CA GLY A 319 15.36 -10.83 16.93
C GLY A 319 14.00 -11.35 16.49
N GLU A 320 13.02 -11.38 17.40
CA GLU A 320 11.60 -11.75 17.24
C GLU A 320 11.22 -12.26 15.84
N CYS A 321 10.64 -11.38 15.00
CA CYS A 321 10.11 -11.74 13.68
C CYS A 321 11.19 -12.29 12.72
N VAL A 322 12.39 -11.70 12.75
CA VAL A 322 13.46 -12.01 11.78
C VAL A 322 14.13 -13.34 12.06
N THR A 323 13.99 -13.87 13.27
CA THR A 323 14.44 -15.22 13.65
C THR A 323 13.75 -16.29 12.81
N CYS A 324 12.50 -16.03 12.39
CA CYS A 324 11.73 -16.93 11.55
C CYS A 324 11.64 -16.43 10.09
N HIS A 325 11.39 -15.15 9.87
CA HIS A 325 10.99 -14.63 8.56
C HIS A 325 12.11 -13.99 7.72
N SER A 326 13.36 -13.94 8.22
CA SER A 326 14.43 -13.10 7.64
C SER A 326 14.11 -11.60 7.74
N ASN A 327 14.98 -10.74 7.23
CA ASN A 327 14.82 -9.27 7.23
C ASN A 327 15.00 -8.63 5.86
N HIS A 328 16.10 -8.92 5.16
CA HIS A 328 16.37 -8.34 3.84
C HIS A 328 15.87 -9.26 2.72
N ALA A 329 16.01 -10.58 2.86
CA ALA A 329 15.51 -11.57 1.90
C ALA A 329 14.20 -12.20 2.38
N ILE A 330 13.22 -11.38 2.78
CA ILE A 330 11.92 -11.87 3.29
C ILE A 330 11.13 -12.48 2.13
N ASN A 331 10.86 -13.77 2.20
CA ASN A 331 10.08 -14.50 1.21
C ASN A 331 8.60 -14.58 1.60
N LYS A 332 7.75 -14.94 0.63
CA LYS A 332 6.32 -15.13 0.88
C LYS A 332 6.16 -16.28 1.87
N PRO A 333 5.51 -16.06 3.03
CA PRO A 333 5.26 -17.14 3.97
C PRO A 333 4.45 -18.24 3.29
N SER A 334 4.85 -19.47 3.57
CA SER A 334 4.20 -20.69 3.13
C SER A 334 3.93 -21.58 4.31
N ASP A 335 3.01 -22.53 4.15
CA ASP A 335 2.69 -23.44 5.25
C ASP A 335 3.92 -24.28 5.64
N GLN A 336 4.89 -24.52 4.73
CA GLN A 336 6.10 -25.34 5.00
C GLN A 336 6.97 -24.78 6.13
N LEU A 337 6.87 -23.49 6.44
CA LEU A 337 7.60 -22.89 7.57
C LEU A 337 7.08 -23.38 8.93
N ILE A 338 5.89 -23.99 8.95
CA ILE A 338 5.19 -24.46 10.14
C ILE A 338 5.23 -25.98 10.20
N GLY A 339 5.35 -26.53 11.41
CA GLY A 339 5.29 -27.96 11.67
C GLY A 339 6.63 -28.53 12.07
N THR A 340 6.80 -29.82 11.77
CA THR A 340 7.94 -30.62 12.23
C THR A 340 8.71 -31.30 11.10
N SER A 341 8.32 -31.05 9.85
CA SER A 341 8.96 -31.58 8.66
C SER A 341 10.22 -30.81 8.28
N GLN A 342 11.03 -31.40 7.39
CA GLN A 342 12.21 -30.73 6.84
C GLN A 342 11.83 -29.41 6.17
N GLY A 343 12.47 -28.31 6.59
CA GLY A 343 12.17 -26.96 6.12
C GLY A 343 11.26 -26.14 7.06
N ALA A 344 10.66 -26.76 8.08
CA ALA A 344 9.95 -26.03 9.13
C ALA A 344 10.92 -25.27 10.03
N LEU A 345 10.48 -24.12 10.54
CA LEU A 345 11.31 -23.27 11.40
C LEU A 345 11.23 -23.66 12.88
N CYS A 346 10.12 -24.28 13.30
CA CYS A 346 9.88 -24.65 14.68
C CYS A 346 10.96 -25.62 15.21
N ILE A 347 11.40 -26.53 14.34
CA ILE A 347 12.39 -27.57 14.68
C ILE A 347 13.81 -27.05 14.87
N ASN A 348 14.06 -25.77 14.56
CA ASN A 348 15.35 -25.13 14.86
C ASN A 348 15.55 -24.94 16.37
N CYS A 349 14.46 -24.91 17.15
CA CYS A 349 14.48 -24.74 18.60
C CYS A 349 13.75 -25.87 19.34
N HIS A 350 12.81 -26.56 18.68
CA HIS A 350 11.99 -27.61 19.27
C HIS A 350 12.40 -29.00 18.77
N THR A 351 12.57 -29.93 19.70
CA THR A 351 12.97 -31.31 19.45
C THR A 351 11.82 -32.28 19.74
N GLN A 352 11.90 -33.47 19.15
CA GLN A 352 10.88 -34.49 19.33
C GLN A 352 10.67 -34.81 20.81
N GLY A 353 9.42 -34.70 21.26
CA GLY A 353 9.01 -34.96 22.65
C GLY A 353 8.73 -33.70 23.47
N ASP A 354 9.15 -32.51 23.03
CA ASP A 354 8.77 -31.28 23.71
C ASP A 354 7.39 -30.75 23.27
N LYS A 355 6.78 -29.91 24.13
CA LYS A 355 5.43 -29.39 23.92
C LYS A 355 5.33 -28.51 22.66
N GLY A 356 6.38 -27.78 22.31
CA GLY A 356 6.38 -26.91 21.12
C GLY A 356 6.49 -27.72 19.83
N PHE A 357 7.24 -28.82 19.83
CA PHE A 357 7.28 -29.76 18.71
C PHE A 357 5.90 -30.37 18.45
N ILE A 358 5.21 -30.81 19.50
CA ILE A 358 3.85 -31.37 19.41
C ILE A 358 2.87 -30.29 18.90
N ALA A 359 2.91 -29.09 19.48
CA ALA A 359 2.04 -27.99 19.08
C ALA A 359 2.24 -27.58 17.61
N ALA A 360 3.50 -27.49 17.15
CA ALA A 360 3.82 -27.21 15.76
C ALA A 360 3.23 -28.25 14.81
N GLY A 361 3.40 -29.54 15.14
CA GLY A 361 2.82 -30.65 14.37
C GLY A 361 1.30 -30.59 14.30
N GLN A 362 0.64 -30.31 15.42
CA GLN A 362 -0.83 -30.18 15.49
C GLN A 362 -1.35 -29.02 14.64
N MET A 363 -0.76 -27.83 14.78
CA MET A 363 -1.14 -26.67 13.95
C MET A 363 -0.98 -26.95 12.46
N ARG A 364 0.14 -27.59 12.08
CA ARG A 364 0.39 -27.94 10.68
C ARG A 364 -0.65 -28.94 10.15
N SER A 365 -0.94 -29.99 10.93
CA SER A 365 -1.92 -31.01 10.56
C SER A 365 -3.31 -30.42 10.34
N GLY A 366 -3.78 -29.52 11.22
CA GLY A 366 -5.09 -28.88 11.07
C GLY A 366 -5.19 -28.00 9.82
N ILE A 367 -4.11 -27.30 9.47
CA ILE A 367 -4.03 -26.49 8.24
C ILE A 367 -4.06 -27.38 7.00
N ASP A 368 -3.29 -28.48 7.00
CA ASP A 368 -3.25 -29.43 5.88
C ASP A 368 -4.59 -30.12 5.65
N GLU A 369 -5.27 -30.52 6.72
CA GLU A 369 -6.61 -31.11 6.65
C GLU A 369 -7.61 -30.13 6.05
N LEU A 370 -7.63 -28.88 6.52
CA LEU A 370 -8.50 -27.83 5.99
C LEU A 370 -8.21 -27.53 4.53
N LEU A 371 -6.94 -27.42 4.14
CA LEU A 371 -6.52 -27.25 2.75
C LEU A 371 -7.02 -28.40 1.86
N ALA A 372 -6.83 -29.64 2.30
CA ALA A 372 -7.26 -30.82 1.56
C ALA A 372 -8.78 -30.84 1.36
N ASP A 373 -9.55 -30.53 2.40
CA ASP A 373 -11.01 -30.54 2.33
C ASP A 373 -11.57 -29.38 1.50
N ILE A 374 -10.98 -28.18 1.57
CA ILE A 374 -11.31 -27.09 0.64
C ILE A 374 -11.05 -27.53 -0.81
N GLY A 375 -9.93 -28.19 -1.07
CA GLY A 375 -9.58 -28.71 -2.39
C GLY A 375 -10.62 -29.71 -2.91
N LYS A 376 -10.97 -30.73 -2.10
CA LYS A 376 -11.99 -31.73 -2.44
C LYS A 376 -13.35 -31.09 -2.73
N SER A 377 -13.77 -30.15 -1.88
CA SER A 377 -15.06 -29.44 -2.03
C SER A 377 -15.09 -28.58 -3.28
N THR A 378 -13.99 -27.88 -3.58
CA THR A 378 -13.86 -27.09 -4.81
C THR A 378 -13.97 -27.99 -6.04
N GLU A 379 -13.24 -29.10 -6.07
CA GLU A 379 -13.23 -30.00 -7.23
C GLU A 379 -14.62 -30.58 -7.52
N ILE A 380 -15.35 -31.02 -6.50
CA ILE A 380 -16.68 -31.61 -6.70
C ILE A 380 -17.74 -30.58 -7.08
N LEU A 381 -17.68 -29.37 -6.51
CA LEU A 381 -18.58 -28.28 -6.89
C LEU A 381 -18.31 -27.81 -8.32
N ASP A 382 -17.05 -27.68 -8.72
CA ASP A 382 -16.69 -27.36 -10.10
C ASP A 382 -17.13 -28.44 -11.09
N ARG A 383 -17.04 -29.71 -10.67
CA ARG A 383 -17.56 -30.84 -11.47
C ARG A 383 -19.07 -30.77 -11.62
N ALA A 384 -19.81 -30.43 -10.56
CA ALA A 384 -21.25 -30.25 -10.59
C ALA A 384 -21.67 -29.09 -11.50
N GLU A 385 -20.98 -27.94 -11.40
CA GLU A 385 -21.22 -26.76 -12.23
C GLU A 385 -20.98 -27.06 -13.72
N ARG A 386 -19.84 -27.66 -14.08
CA ARG A 386 -19.56 -28.10 -15.47
C ARG A 386 -20.59 -29.11 -15.99
N ALA A 387 -21.25 -29.82 -15.08
CA ALA A 387 -22.29 -30.78 -15.40
C ALA A 387 -23.69 -30.14 -15.55
N GLY A 388 -23.79 -28.81 -15.41
CA GLY A 388 -25.01 -28.02 -15.56
C GLY A 388 -25.85 -27.88 -14.29
N MET A 389 -25.29 -28.21 -13.11
CA MET A 389 -25.99 -28.08 -11.84
C MET A 389 -25.80 -26.70 -11.22
N GLU A 390 -26.84 -26.18 -10.56
CA GLU A 390 -26.78 -24.94 -9.78
C GLU A 390 -26.02 -25.21 -8.47
N VAL A 391 -24.87 -24.56 -8.30
CA VAL A 391 -24.00 -24.69 -7.12
C VAL A 391 -23.38 -23.37 -6.67
N SER A 392 -23.94 -22.23 -7.10
CA SER A 392 -23.37 -20.91 -6.78
C SER A 392 -23.39 -20.63 -5.27
N LYS A 393 -24.46 -21.00 -4.58
CA LYS A 393 -24.59 -20.83 -3.13
C LYS A 393 -23.57 -21.68 -2.35
N PRO A 394 -23.46 -23.01 -2.56
CA PRO A 394 -22.41 -23.80 -1.92
C PRO A 394 -20.98 -23.29 -2.19
N LYS A 395 -20.70 -22.78 -3.40
CA LYS A 395 -19.42 -22.16 -3.72
C LYS A 395 -19.17 -20.88 -2.94
N PHE A 396 -20.20 -20.06 -2.75
CA PHE A 396 -20.12 -18.87 -1.91
C PHE A 396 -19.89 -19.24 -0.44
N GLU A 397 -20.61 -20.24 0.08
CA GLU A 397 -20.44 -20.73 1.46
C GLU A 397 -19.06 -21.34 1.71
N LEU A 398 -18.48 -22.01 0.71
CA LEU A 398 -17.11 -22.56 0.78
C LEU A 398 -16.05 -21.46 0.99
N LYS A 399 -16.32 -20.21 0.62
CA LYS A 399 -15.40 -19.09 0.92
C LYS A 399 -15.14 -18.94 2.42
N GLY A 400 -16.11 -19.27 3.27
CA GLY A 400 -15.91 -19.26 4.71
C GLY A 400 -14.80 -20.22 5.18
N ALA A 401 -14.59 -21.35 4.48
CA ALA A 401 -13.47 -22.25 4.77
C ALA A 401 -12.12 -21.63 4.33
N THR A 402 -12.08 -20.94 3.19
CA THR A 402 -10.89 -20.20 2.72
C THR A 402 -10.52 -19.05 3.65
N ASP A 403 -11.51 -18.35 4.20
CA ASP A 403 -11.31 -17.29 5.18
C ASP A 403 -10.79 -17.88 6.50
N ALA A 404 -11.37 -18.99 6.96
CA ALA A 404 -10.89 -19.73 8.13
C ALA A 404 -9.42 -20.17 7.98
N LEU A 405 -9.03 -20.65 6.80
CA LEU A 405 -7.63 -20.99 6.51
C LEU A 405 -6.71 -19.75 6.58
N THR A 406 -7.16 -18.62 6.05
CA THR A 406 -6.40 -17.36 6.13
C THR A 406 -6.24 -16.91 7.57
N HIS A 407 -7.29 -17.02 8.39
CA HIS A 407 -7.23 -16.72 9.81
C HIS A 407 -6.32 -17.68 10.58
N ALA A 408 -6.36 -18.98 10.26
CA ALA A 408 -5.49 -19.99 10.87
C ALA A 408 -4.02 -19.63 10.68
N ARG A 409 -3.62 -19.26 9.45
CA ARG A 409 -2.26 -18.81 9.11
C ARG A 409 -1.80 -17.59 9.92
N VAL A 410 -2.70 -16.68 10.28
CA VAL A 410 -2.40 -15.54 11.15
C VAL A 410 -2.26 -16.00 12.60
N LEU A 411 -3.19 -16.83 13.09
CA LEU A 411 -3.27 -17.25 14.48
C LEU A 411 -2.09 -18.12 14.95
N ILE A 412 -1.31 -18.69 14.04
CA ILE A 412 -0.06 -19.39 14.36
C ILE A 412 0.91 -18.51 15.17
N HIS A 413 0.87 -17.19 14.99
CA HIS A 413 1.71 -16.26 15.76
C HIS A 413 1.38 -16.25 17.27
N SER A 414 0.20 -16.74 17.67
CA SER A 414 -0.14 -16.95 19.09
C SER A 414 0.61 -18.13 19.71
N SER A 415 1.20 -19.00 18.88
CA SER A 415 1.82 -20.25 19.28
C SER A 415 0.90 -21.14 20.14
N SER A 416 -0.41 -21.06 19.89
CA SER A 416 -1.46 -21.79 20.62
C SER A 416 -2.29 -22.63 19.67
N THR A 417 -2.29 -23.95 19.87
CA THR A 417 -3.13 -24.88 19.11
C THR A 417 -4.61 -24.59 19.32
N GLY A 418 -5.01 -24.27 20.55
CA GLY A 418 -6.40 -23.95 20.88
C GLY A 418 -6.93 -22.70 20.16
N GLU A 419 -6.09 -21.69 19.91
CA GLU A 419 -6.51 -20.52 19.13
C GLU A 419 -6.66 -20.86 17.63
N VAL A 420 -5.75 -21.66 17.09
CA VAL A 420 -5.83 -22.11 15.69
C VAL A 420 -7.05 -23.00 15.46
N ASP A 421 -7.33 -23.92 16.38
CA ASP A 421 -8.47 -24.86 16.27
C ASP A 421 -9.82 -24.16 16.28
N LYS A 422 -9.95 -23.00 16.97
CA LYS A 422 -11.17 -22.19 16.98
C LYS A 422 -11.60 -21.74 15.58
N VAL A 423 -10.66 -21.58 14.65
CA VAL A 423 -10.98 -21.20 13.26
C VAL A 423 -10.90 -22.38 12.31
N VAL A 424 -9.99 -23.33 12.52
CA VAL A 424 -9.84 -24.50 11.65
C VAL A 424 -11.08 -25.37 11.68
N ARG A 425 -11.63 -25.67 12.86
CA ARG A 425 -12.79 -26.58 12.98
C ARG A 425 -14.05 -26.05 12.28
N PRO A 426 -14.48 -24.79 12.48
CA PRO A 426 -15.57 -24.22 11.66
C PRO A 426 -15.27 -24.22 10.16
N GLY A 427 -14.01 -24.01 9.77
CA GLY A 427 -13.57 -24.11 8.38
C GLY A 427 -13.77 -25.52 7.79
N LEU A 428 -13.40 -26.56 8.55
CA LEU A 428 -13.62 -27.96 8.17
C LEU A 428 -15.10 -28.27 8.01
N GLU A 429 -15.95 -27.80 8.93
CA GLU A 429 -17.40 -27.96 8.82
C GLU A 429 -17.98 -27.29 7.56
N ALA A 430 -17.50 -26.08 7.24
CA ALA A 430 -17.90 -25.37 6.03
C ALA A 430 -17.43 -26.10 4.76
N ALA A 431 -16.19 -26.60 4.75
CA ALA A 431 -15.67 -27.40 3.66
C ALA A 431 -16.48 -28.68 3.47
N ALA A 432 -16.78 -29.41 4.54
CA ALA A 432 -17.59 -30.62 4.51
C ALA A 432 -18.99 -30.37 3.96
N LYS A 433 -19.65 -29.26 4.35
CA LYS A 433 -20.95 -28.85 3.77
C LYS A 433 -20.86 -28.61 2.27
N GLY A 434 -19.83 -27.90 1.82
CA GLY A 434 -19.56 -27.67 0.39
C GLY A 434 -19.39 -28.98 -0.38
N TYR A 435 -18.64 -29.94 0.18
CA TYR A 435 -18.47 -31.27 -0.41
C TYR A 435 -19.80 -32.00 -0.55
N GLN A 436 -20.59 -32.07 0.52
CA GLN A 436 -21.89 -32.75 0.52
C GLN A 436 -22.86 -32.11 -0.47
N ALA A 437 -22.87 -30.78 -0.59
CA ALA A 437 -23.67 -30.08 -1.59
C ALA A 437 -23.27 -30.45 -3.03
N GLY A 438 -21.97 -30.58 -3.30
CA GLY A 438 -21.48 -31.05 -4.61
C GLY A 438 -21.88 -32.49 -4.92
N VAL A 439 -21.78 -33.40 -3.93
CA VAL A 439 -22.28 -34.79 -4.06
C VAL A 439 -23.78 -34.78 -4.35
N ALA A 440 -24.56 -34.02 -3.58
CA ALA A 440 -26.00 -33.91 -3.74
C ALA A 440 -26.38 -33.40 -5.13
N ALA A 441 -25.72 -32.34 -5.62
CA ALA A 441 -25.95 -31.80 -6.97
C ALA A 441 -25.66 -32.84 -8.07
N LEU A 442 -24.56 -33.59 -7.96
CA LEU A 442 -24.27 -34.65 -8.93
C LEU A 442 -25.25 -35.82 -8.84
N SER A 443 -25.76 -36.14 -7.66
CA SER A 443 -26.81 -37.15 -7.47
C SER A 443 -28.14 -36.71 -8.08
N GLU A 444 -28.51 -35.44 -7.89
CA GLU A 444 -29.71 -34.85 -8.47
C GLU A 444 -29.63 -34.82 -10.00
N ARG A 445 -28.47 -34.52 -10.56
CA ARG A 445 -28.24 -34.64 -12.01
C ARG A 445 -28.54 -36.04 -12.52
N ARG A 446 -28.06 -37.06 -11.82
CA ARG A 446 -28.28 -38.47 -12.20
C ARG A 446 -29.76 -38.80 -12.19
N PHE A 447 -30.44 -38.43 -11.10
CA PHE A 447 -31.89 -38.60 -10.96
C PHE A 447 -32.68 -37.91 -12.09
N ARG A 448 -32.35 -36.65 -12.42
CA ARG A 448 -32.98 -35.91 -13.53
C ARG A 448 -32.79 -36.60 -14.89
N ARG A 449 -31.61 -37.19 -15.15
CA ARG A 449 -31.32 -37.91 -16.40
C ARG A 449 -32.05 -39.25 -16.49
N GLU A 450 -32.11 -40.00 -15.40
CA GLU A 450 -32.85 -41.27 -15.34
C GLU A 450 -34.36 -41.01 -15.50
N GLY A 451 -34.90 -40.01 -14.79
CA GLY A 451 -36.29 -39.60 -14.93
C GLY A 451 -36.64 -39.15 -16.35
N LEU A 452 -35.78 -38.33 -16.98
CA LEU A 452 -35.97 -37.92 -18.37
C LEU A 452 -35.95 -39.12 -19.33
N ALA A 453 -35.06 -40.09 -19.12
CA ALA A 453 -35.02 -41.30 -19.94
C ALA A 453 -36.32 -42.12 -19.83
N VAL A 454 -36.84 -42.30 -18.60
CA VAL A 454 -38.12 -42.98 -18.37
C VAL A 454 -39.28 -42.23 -19.02
N SER A 455 -39.36 -40.91 -18.84
CA SER A 455 -40.38 -40.09 -19.49
C SER A 455 -40.29 -40.14 -21.01
N LEU A 456 -39.08 -40.14 -21.58
CA LEU A 456 -38.87 -40.25 -23.02
C LEU A 456 -39.36 -41.60 -23.56
N VAL A 457 -39.07 -42.70 -22.86
CA VAL A 457 -39.55 -44.04 -23.23
C VAL A 457 -41.08 -44.08 -23.23
N PHE A 458 -41.72 -43.51 -22.21
CA PHE A 458 -43.17 -43.45 -22.13
C PHE A 458 -43.80 -42.59 -23.24
N ILE A 459 -43.20 -41.43 -23.54
CA ILE A 459 -43.65 -40.54 -24.62
C ILE A 459 -43.49 -41.22 -25.99
N LEU A 460 -42.35 -41.87 -26.24
CA LEU A 460 -42.10 -42.59 -27.48
C LEU A 460 -43.05 -43.79 -27.64
N PHE A 461 -43.36 -44.49 -26.56
CA PHE A 461 -44.36 -45.56 -26.54
C PHE A 461 -45.76 -45.03 -26.91
N LEU A 462 -46.21 -43.94 -26.29
CA LEU A 462 -47.48 -43.29 -26.63
C LEU A 462 -47.51 -42.81 -28.08
N ALA A 463 -46.43 -42.17 -28.54
CA ALA A 463 -46.29 -41.71 -29.92
C ALA A 463 -46.39 -42.88 -30.92
N LEU A 464 -45.76 -44.03 -30.60
CA LEU A 464 -45.86 -45.24 -31.41
C LEU A 464 -47.28 -45.79 -31.45
N LEU A 465 -48.00 -45.82 -30.32
CA LEU A 465 -49.39 -46.27 -30.27
C LEU A 465 -50.30 -45.37 -31.12
N VAL A 466 -50.12 -44.05 -31.02
CA VAL A 466 -50.86 -43.08 -31.85
C VAL A 466 -50.55 -43.31 -33.33
N TYR A 467 -49.28 -43.46 -33.70
CA TYR A 467 -48.86 -43.74 -35.08
C TYR A 467 -49.50 -45.03 -35.63
N LEU A 468 -49.45 -46.12 -34.86
CA LEU A 468 -50.08 -47.39 -35.25
C LEU A 468 -51.60 -47.24 -35.41
N LYS A 469 -52.24 -46.45 -34.55
CA LYS A 469 -53.69 -46.20 -34.61
C LYS A 469 -54.08 -45.40 -35.85
N VAL A 470 -53.34 -44.34 -36.17
CA VAL A 470 -53.55 -43.55 -37.40
C VAL A 470 -53.41 -44.45 -38.63
N ARG A 471 -52.34 -45.26 -38.70
CA ARG A 471 -52.12 -46.20 -39.81
C ARG A 471 -53.22 -47.26 -39.93
N GLN A 472 -53.81 -47.69 -38.82
CA GLN A 472 -54.97 -48.60 -38.82
C GLN A 472 -56.20 -47.92 -39.44
N ILE A 473 -56.45 -46.65 -39.12
CA ILE A 473 -57.59 -45.88 -39.65
C ILE A 473 -57.41 -45.63 -41.15
N GLU A 474 -56.23 -45.21 -41.59
CA GLU A 474 -55.92 -45.00 -43.02
C GLU A 474 -56.09 -46.29 -43.84
N ARG A 475 -55.60 -47.43 -43.33
CA ARG A 475 -55.82 -48.74 -43.98
C ARG A 475 -57.30 -49.10 -44.08
N ARG A 476 -58.10 -48.83 -43.03
CA ARG A 476 -59.55 -49.05 -43.08
C ARG A 476 -60.21 -48.16 -44.13
N GLN A 477 -59.82 -46.90 -44.24
CA GLN A 477 -60.34 -45.97 -45.24
C GLN A 477 -59.96 -46.39 -46.67
N ALA A 478 -58.73 -46.86 -46.90
CA ALA A 478 -58.31 -47.38 -48.20
C ALA A 478 -59.12 -48.63 -48.62
N THR A 479 -59.34 -49.59 -47.70
CA THR A 479 -60.18 -50.76 -48.00
C THR A 479 -61.65 -50.43 -48.24
N SER A 480 -62.16 -49.31 -47.69
CA SER A 480 -63.52 -48.83 -47.98
C SER A 480 -63.64 -48.14 -49.33
N ALA A 481 -62.53 -47.63 -49.89
CA ALA A 481 -62.50 -46.93 -51.17
C ALA A 481 -62.36 -47.89 -52.37
N ASP A 482 -61.71 -49.05 -52.20
CA ASP A 482 -61.55 -50.08 -53.23
C ASP A 482 -62.74 -51.07 -53.31
N GLY A 483 -63.75 -50.92 -52.44
CA GLY A 483 -64.92 -51.79 -52.33
C GLY A 483 -66.22 -51.22 -52.92
N VAL A 484 -66.13 -50.18 -53.75
CA VAL A 484 -67.26 -49.56 -54.46
C VAL A 484 -67.12 -49.75 -55.96
#